data_AF-A0A812RYY1-F1
#
_entry.id   AF-A0A812RYY1-F1
#
_cell.length_a   1.000
_cell.length_b   1.000
_cell.length_c   1.000
_cell.angle_alpha   90.00
_cell.angle_beta   90.00
_cell.angle_gamma   90.00
#
_symmetry.space_group_name_H-M   'P 1'
#
loop_
_entity.id
_entity.type
_entity.pdbx_description
1 polymer ?
#
loop_
_entity_poly.entity_id
_entity_poly.type
_entity_poly.pdbx_seq_one_letter_code
_entity_poly.pdbx_strand_id
1 'polypeptide(L)'
;MALVAVLQSGRRSSRDGPGDGEADVAKPSFRRPRHAFGNRHLLTFRKNQFSELVERTVDALKGNIAEASVEDVQNVLSKIRRQFDEVRCEADRKEAELLTLRQEIRFWESEAKPPEDQDHYNGFVRKAVVEKLGEASTELEQAIETQRVYQHMVERLLREQRILQQKVLLMENYLDRKSREVEAKQHFSRRINEDKVEKIVKLEMLEQDVHLERTVCTTAISDLSAAIERRRHDVNQGEDFENWRYDIALEAATEAFEATAGRYRKIYAIEKLTGNCLQRLTFDQAEQSQATEDGFQRIREVTGLTDVMDIVHKFLNRDVEHEQLRNTVREAEARLHQLREEEASRPREDALVDAKPETRGLGVEVTEFEQMLEDIRHDQSDVQEQLKQSTLLVDSLKRWAHQLTKSLAPIQEMKAVQSESDLPRFFHHLVQVVHEFLDRAHAEMPDVRLVKITSEATQKDFSDQGKLLHDKDFMRSNCRIVTADQNVKEERRKKDPQAGEDERMDMEFANERERVKKEAVDRDLRPRAKVARGRARN
;
A
#
# COMPACT_ATOMS: atom_id res chain seq x y z
N MET A 1 24.46 21.35 -2.32
CA MET A 1 25.36 21.23 -3.49
C MET A 1 24.55 21.48 -4.75
N ALA A 2 25.14 22.08 -5.78
CA ALA A 2 24.43 22.58 -6.97
C ALA A 2 24.82 21.84 -8.24
N LEU A 3 23.81 21.54 -9.07
CA LEU A 3 23.81 21.16 -10.50
C LEU A 3 22.32 21.31 -10.90
N VAL A 4 21.84 22.18 -11.80
CA VAL A 4 22.36 22.74 -13.08
C VAL A 4 22.62 21.64 -14.09
N ALA A 5 22.09 21.61 -15.33
CA ALA A 5 20.92 22.25 -15.95
C ALA A 5 20.71 21.57 -17.35
N VAL A 6 19.83 22.13 -18.18
CA VAL A 6 19.75 21.93 -19.64
C VAL A 6 19.11 20.61 -20.13
N LEU A 7 17.87 20.73 -20.61
CA LEU A 7 17.55 20.55 -22.04
C LEU A 7 16.17 21.14 -22.38
N GLN A 8 16.18 22.29 -23.08
CA GLN A 8 15.01 22.89 -23.72
C GLN A 8 15.21 22.90 -25.23
N SER A 9 14.33 22.24 -26.00
CA SER A 9 14.05 22.59 -27.41
C SER A 9 12.88 21.77 -27.95
N GLY A 10 11.80 22.40 -28.43
CA GLY A 10 10.67 21.65 -29.00
C GLY A 10 9.33 22.38 -29.16
N ARG A 11 9.31 23.70 -29.38
CA ARG A 11 8.06 24.43 -29.69
C ARG A 11 7.84 24.56 -31.21
N ARG A 12 6.69 24.05 -31.68
CA ARG A 12 5.85 24.46 -32.84
C ARG A 12 4.72 23.42 -32.88
N SER A 13 3.47 23.65 -32.48
CA SER A 13 2.60 24.83 -32.61
C SER A 13 2.29 25.18 -34.07
N SER A 14 1.29 24.50 -34.62
CA SER A 14 0.20 25.14 -35.35
C SER A 14 -1.12 24.63 -34.76
N ARG A 15 -2.21 25.39 -34.91
CA ARG A 15 -3.40 25.32 -34.05
C ARG A 15 -4.66 25.29 -34.90
N ASP A 16 -5.60 24.42 -34.56
CA ASP A 16 -6.96 24.40 -35.13
C ASP A 16 -7.72 25.72 -34.86
N GLY A 17 -8.61 26.10 -35.76
CA GLY A 17 -9.46 27.27 -35.64
C GLY A 17 -10.44 27.40 -36.82
N PRO A 18 -11.78 27.37 -36.62
CA PRO A 18 -12.71 27.04 -37.71
C PRO A 18 -13.73 28.14 -38.05
N GLY A 19 -14.62 27.86 -39.00
CA GLY A 19 -16.05 28.22 -38.87
C GLY A 19 -16.64 29.29 -39.81
N ASP A 20 -17.55 28.80 -40.67
CA ASP A 20 -18.92 29.31 -40.89
C ASP A 20 -19.21 30.62 -41.67
N GLY A 21 -20.42 30.65 -42.28
CA GLY A 21 -21.01 31.78 -43.04
C GLY A 21 -20.95 31.59 -44.57
N GLU A 22 -21.81 30.81 -45.24
CA GLU A 22 -23.29 30.82 -45.31
C GLU A 22 -23.88 31.95 -46.21
N ALA A 23 -25.01 31.63 -46.86
CA ALA A 23 -25.94 32.51 -47.61
C ALA A 23 -25.81 32.68 -49.15
N ASP A 24 -26.41 31.73 -49.87
CA ASP A 24 -27.67 31.88 -50.64
C ASP A 24 -27.86 32.78 -51.90
N VAL A 25 -28.80 32.29 -52.74
CA VAL A 25 -29.76 33.02 -53.61
C VAL A 25 -29.39 33.58 -55.00
N ALA A 26 -30.27 33.24 -55.97
CA ALA A 26 -30.68 33.93 -57.21
C ALA A 26 -29.79 33.99 -58.48
N LYS A 27 -30.22 33.20 -59.49
CA LYS A 27 -30.56 33.74 -60.84
C LYS A 27 -31.84 34.61 -60.71
N PRO A 28 -32.20 35.58 -61.59
CA PRO A 28 -31.92 35.57 -63.05
C PRO A 28 -31.79 36.93 -63.81
N SER A 29 -31.33 36.82 -65.08
CA SER A 29 -31.79 37.59 -66.26
C SER A 29 -31.50 39.10 -66.46
N PHE A 30 -31.43 39.43 -67.76
CA PHE A 30 -31.80 40.69 -68.44
C PHE A 30 -30.85 41.92 -68.50
N ARG A 31 -30.81 42.46 -69.75
CA ARG A 31 -30.58 43.86 -70.20
C ARG A 31 -29.16 44.44 -70.38
N ARG A 32 -28.83 44.61 -71.68
CA ARG A 32 -28.29 45.84 -72.34
C ARG A 32 -28.67 47.14 -71.59
N PRO A 33 -27.87 48.25 -71.61
CA PRO A 33 -27.59 48.98 -72.87
C PRO A 33 -26.32 49.88 -72.97
N ARG A 34 -26.10 50.44 -74.20
CA ARG A 34 -25.49 51.75 -74.63
C ARG A 34 -24.23 52.30 -73.88
N HIS A 35 -23.19 52.80 -74.54
CA HIS A 35 -23.06 53.94 -75.49
C HIS A 35 -21.65 53.86 -76.17
N ALA A 36 -21.19 54.61 -77.19
CA ALA A 36 -21.76 55.45 -78.27
C ALA A 36 -20.62 55.89 -79.25
N PHE A 37 -20.96 56.57 -80.37
CA PHE A 37 -20.07 57.14 -81.42
C PHE A 37 -19.31 56.11 -82.29
N GLY A 38 -19.06 56.26 -83.60
CA GLY A 38 -19.40 57.26 -84.65
C GLY A 38 -18.41 57.09 -85.85
N ASN A 39 -18.57 57.61 -87.08
CA ASN A 39 -19.67 58.26 -87.82
C ASN A 39 -19.27 58.34 -89.34
N ARG A 40 -20.17 58.74 -90.27
CA ARG A 40 -19.97 59.01 -91.74
C ARG A 40 -19.75 57.79 -92.67
N HIS A 41 -20.09 57.84 -93.96
CA HIS A 41 -21.25 58.43 -94.69
C HIS A 41 -21.27 57.84 -96.12
N LEU A 42 -22.42 57.42 -96.64
CA LEU A 42 -22.61 56.99 -98.04
C LEU A 42 -23.34 58.08 -98.84
N LEU A 43 -23.02 58.20 -100.13
CA LEU A 43 -23.65 59.10 -101.10
C LEU A 43 -24.34 58.29 -102.21
N THR A 44 -25.66 58.40 -102.32
CA THR A 44 -26.43 58.00 -103.50
C THR A 44 -27.46 59.08 -103.83
N PHE A 45 -27.28 59.76 -104.97
CA PHE A 45 -28.18 60.81 -105.44
C PHE A 45 -29.36 60.21 -106.21
N ARG A 46 -30.56 60.80 -106.08
CA ARG A 46 -31.77 60.33 -106.79
C ARG A 46 -32.69 61.49 -107.19
N LYS A 47 -33.16 61.44 -108.44
CA LYS A 47 -34.29 62.17 -109.08
C LYS A 47 -34.17 63.69 -109.31
N ASN A 48 -34.75 64.11 -110.45
CA ASN A 48 -35.57 65.32 -110.58
C ASN A 48 -36.59 65.16 -111.72
N GLN A 49 -37.79 64.63 -111.42
CA GLN A 49 -38.87 64.37 -112.40
C GLN A 49 -39.72 65.62 -112.73
N PHE A 50 -39.15 66.82 -112.61
CA PHE A 50 -39.82 68.09 -112.89
C PHE A 50 -39.19 68.83 -114.10
N SER A 51 -37.98 68.44 -114.52
CA SER A 51 -37.28 69.09 -115.65
C SER A 51 -37.82 68.66 -117.02
N GLU A 52 -38.23 67.40 -117.19
CA GLU A 52 -38.77 66.86 -118.46
C GLU A 52 -40.20 67.32 -118.80
N LEU A 53 -40.91 67.96 -117.87
CA LEU A 53 -42.28 68.44 -118.09
C LEU A 53 -42.32 69.87 -118.67
N VAL A 54 -41.27 70.66 -118.40
CA VAL A 54 -41.14 72.06 -118.86
C VAL A 54 -40.59 72.13 -120.29
N GLU A 55 -39.68 71.22 -120.68
CA GLU A 55 -39.20 71.14 -122.07
C GLU A 55 -40.31 70.71 -123.05
N ARG A 56 -41.33 69.96 -122.61
CA ARG A 56 -42.46 69.52 -123.45
C ARG A 56 -43.53 70.59 -123.73
N THR A 57 -43.44 71.79 -123.14
CA THR A 57 -44.47 72.84 -123.30
C THR A 57 -44.01 74.08 -124.06
N VAL A 58 -42.72 74.20 -124.41
CA VAL A 58 -42.16 75.41 -125.04
C VAL A 58 -41.91 75.28 -126.54
N ASP A 59 -41.59 74.09 -127.05
CA ASP A 59 -41.37 73.87 -128.51
C ASP A 59 -42.67 73.73 -129.33
N ALA A 60 -43.85 73.82 -128.69
CA ALA A 60 -45.14 73.64 -129.33
C ALA A 60 -45.67 74.88 -130.10
N LEU A 61 -44.94 76.01 -130.14
CA LEU A 61 -45.53 77.32 -130.49
C LEU A 61 -44.71 78.27 -131.40
N LYS A 62 -43.81 77.78 -132.27
CA LYS A 62 -43.18 78.62 -133.33
C LYS A 62 -42.98 77.93 -134.69
N GLY A 63 -44.07 77.49 -135.31
CA GLY A 63 -44.16 77.41 -136.77
C GLY A 63 -44.82 78.67 -137.31
N ASN A 64 -44.18 79.39 -138.24
CA ASN A 64 -44.77 80.58 -138.88
C ASN A 64 -45.11 80.27 -140.35
N ILE A 65 -46.29 80.69 -140.77
CA ILE A 65 -47.01 80.18 -141.95
C ILE A 65 -46.51 80.82 -143.26
N ALA A 66 -46.14 80.04 -144.29
CA ALA A 66 -46.20 80.45 -145.72
C ALA A 66 -45.86 79.41 -146.84
N GLU A 67 -45.63 78.10 -146.61
CA GLU A 67 -45.31 77.14 -147.72
C GLU A 67 -46.28 75.94 -147.87
N ALA A 68 -47.52 76.13 -147.41
CA ALA A 68 -48.57 75.11 -147.22
C ALA A 68 -49.19 74.49 -148.50
N SER A 69 -48.42 74.34 -149.59
CA SER A 69 -48.77 73.53 -150.77
C SER A 69 -47.61 72.74 -151.36
N VAL A 70 -46.37 73.04 -150.95
CA VAL A 70 -45.17 72.25 -151.30
C VAL A 70 -44.84 71.25 -150.18
N GLU A 71 -45.10 71.61 -148.93
CA GLU A 71 -44.92 70.72 -147.77
C GLU A 71 -45.78 69.45 -147.85
N ASP A 72 -47.00 69.46 -148.40
CA ASP A 72 -47.84 68.25 -148.45
C ASP A 72 -47.26 67.16 -149.37
N VAL A 73 -46.66 67.56 -150.51
CA VAL A 73 -46.00 66.60 -151.41
C VAL A 73 -44.68 66.10 -150.80
N GLN A 74 -43.92 66.97 -150.12
CA GLN A 74 -42.74 66.55 -149.36
C GLN A 74 -43.11 65.70 -148.12
N ASN A 75 -44.25 65.91 -147.48
CA ASN A 75 -44.78 65.10 -146.37
C ASN A 75 -45.21 63.71 -146.84
N VAL A 76 -45.80 63.59 -148.03
CA VAL A 76 -46.10 62.28 -148.63
C VAL A 76 -44.82 61.55 -149.03
N LEU A 77 -43.88 62.21 -149.71
CA LEU A 77 -42.60 61.60 -150.09
C LEU A 77 -41.71 61.25 -148.89
N SER A 78 -41.69 62.08 -147.85
CA SER A 78 -40.97 61.77 -146.60
C SER A 78 -41.69 60.71 -145.77
N LYS A 79 -43.02 60.62 -145.77
CA LYS A 79 -43.75 59.46 -145.20
C LYS A 79 -43.43 58.17 -145.94
N ILE A 80 -43.46 58.17 -147.28
CA ILE A 80 -43.12 56.98 -148.08
C ILE A 80 -41.66 56.57 -147.83
N ARG A 81 -40.74 57.54 -147.78
CA ARG A 81 -39.33 57.26 -147.49
C ARG A 81 -39.12 56.77 -146.06
N ARG A 82 -39.80 57.37 -145.08
CA ARG A 82 -39.79 56.93 -143.68
C ARG A 82 -40.39 55.53 -143.51
N GLN A 83 -41.46 55.19 -144.21
CA GLN A 83 -42.02 53.83 -144.24
C GLN A 83 -41.09 52.84 -144.93
N PHE A 84 -40.41 53.24 -146.01
CA PHE A 84 -39.40 52.40 -146.65
C PHE A 84 -38.19 52.16 -145.73
N ASP A 85 -37.70 53.20 -145.06
CA ASP A 85 -36.59 53.12 -144.11
C ASP A 85 -36.99 52.37 -142.82
N GLU A 86 -38.23 52.50 -142.35
CA GLU A 86 -38.79 51.72 -141.24
C GLU A 86 -38.91 50.23 -141.59
N VAL A 87 -39.52 49.88 -142.73
CA VAL A 87 -39.62 48.49 -143.21
C VAL A 87 -38.24 47.89 -143.48
N ARG A 88 -37.29 48.69 -143.97
CA ARG A 88 -35.90 48.25 -144.17
C ARG A 88 -35.18 48.02 -142.84
N CYS A 89 -35.31 48.92 -141.88
CA CYS A 89 -34.75 48.74 -140.53
C CYS A 89 -35.39 47.54 -139.82
N GLU A 90 -36.69 47.27 -140.04
CA GLU A 90 -37.36 46.09 -139.52
C GLU A 90 -36.88 44.80 -140.22
N ALA A 91 -36.65 44.82 -141.53
CA ALA A 91 -36.06 43.71 -142.27
C ALA A 91 -34.63 43.41 -141.81
N ASP A 92 -33.75 44.43 -141.72
CA ASP A 92 -32.38 44.30 -141.23
C ASP A 92 -32.36 43.76 -139.78
N ARG A 93 -33.30 44.20 -138.93
CA ARG A 93 -33.48 43.68 -137.57
C ARG A 93 -33.94 42.23 -137.54
N LYS A 94 -34.87 41.84 -138.41
CA LYS A 94 -35.34 40.44 -138.53
C LYS A 94 -34.28 39.52 -139.12
N GLU A 95 -33.42 40.01 -140.01
CA GLU A 95 -32.26 39.27 -140.52
C GLU A 95 -31.19 39.08 -139.43
N ALA A 96 -30.96 40.09 -138.58
CA ALA A 96 -30.10 39.96 -137.39
C ALA A 96 -30.68 38.95 -136.38
N GLU A 97 -31.99 39.00 -136.08
CA GLU A 97 -32.67 38.02 -135.22
C GLU A 97 -32.63 36.59 -135.81
N LEU A 98 -32.74 36.45 -137.13
CA LEU A 98 -32.54 35.16 -137.81
C LEU A 98 -31.10 34.67 -137.76
N LEU A 99 -30.12 35.57 -137.78
CA LEU A 99 -28.70 35.22 -137.59
C LEU A 99 -28.41 34.77 -136.17
N THR A 100 -28.95 35.44 -135.14
CA THR A 100 -28.81 34.97 -133.74
C THR A 100 -29.51 33.65 -133.52
N LEU A 101 -30.74 33.46 -134.03
CA LEU A 101 -31.44 32.18 -133.94
C LEU A 101 -30.71 31.06 -134.71
N ARG A 102 -30.10 31.35 -135.86
CA ARG A 102 -29.25 30.36 -136.57
C ARG A 102 -27.95 30.04 -135.82
N GLN A 103 -27.39 30.98 -135.06
CA GLN A 103 -26.23 30.74 -134.20
C GLN A 103 -26.61 29.93 -132.97
N GLU A 104 -27.74 30.23 -132.33
CA GLU A 104 -28.31 29.44 -131.23
C GLU A 104 -28.67 28.03 -131.68
N ILE A 105 -29.34 27.86 -132.83
CA ILE A 105 -29.63 26.55 -133.40
C ILE A 105 -28.33 25.76 -133.65
N ARG A 106 -27.29 26.38 -134.24
CA ARG A 106 -25.99 25.70 -134.41
C ARG A 106 -25.28 25.38 -133.08
N PHE A 107 -25.44 26.23 -132.07
CA PHE A 107 -24.93 25.98 -130.72
C PHE A 107 -25.62 24.75 -130.12
N TRP A 108 -26.96 24.74 -130.09
CA TRP A 108 -27.75 23.61 -129.61
C TRP A 108 -27.58 22.35 -130.48
N GLU A 109 -27.39 22.43 -131.79
CA GLU A 109 -27.05 21.29 -132.66
C GLU A 109 -25.64 20.75 -132.39
N SER A 110 -24.71 21.59 -131.95
CA SER A 110 -23.36 21.17 -131.53
C SER A 110 -23.34 20.54 -130.13
N GLU A 111 -24.28 20.92 -129.27
CA GLU A 111 -24.48 20.38 -127.92
C GLU A 111 -25.38 19.12 -127.93
N ALA A 112 -26.33 19.04 -128.87
CA ALA A 112 -27.26 17.93 -129.08
C ALA A 112 -26.74 16.87 -130.07
N LYS A 113 -25.41 16.71 -130.17
CA LYS A 113 -24.82 15.44 -130.62
C LYS A 113 -24.89 14.47 -129.45
N PRO A 114 -25.79 13.46 -129.42
CA PRO A 114 -25.73 12.43 -128.40
C PRO A 114 -24.39 11.68 -128.58
N PRO A 115 -23.52 11.65 -127.57
CA PRO A 115 -22.30 10.87 -127.64
C PRO A 115 -22.67 9.43 -127.25
N GLU A 116 -23.03 8.62 -128.25
CA GLU A 116 -23.59 7.27 -128.06
C GLU A 116 -22.64 6.28 -127.34
N ASP A 117 -21.36 6.63 -127.18
CA ASP A 117 -20.38 5.87 -126.36
C ASP A 117 -20.25 6.38 -124.91
N GLN A 118 -20.81 7.54 -124.55
CA GLN A 118 -20.56 8.18 -123.25
C GLN A 118 -21.45 7.63 -122.13
N ASP A 119 -22.58 6.98 -122.44
CA ASP A 119 -23.44 6.34 -121.44
C ASP A 119 -22.81 5.08 -120.82
N HIS A 120 -21.96 4.35 -121.55
CA HIS A 120 -21.20 3.25 -120.95
C HIS A 120 -20.12 3.75 -119.98
N TYR A 121 -19.41 4.85 -120.30
CA TYR A 121 -18.44 5.46 -119.40
C TYR A 121 -19.12 6.11 -118.19
N ASN A 122 -20.19 6.89 -118.40
CA ASN A 122 -20.98 7.50 -117.34
C ASN A 122 -21.67 6.45 -116.46
N GLY A 123 -22.09 5.31 -117.01
CA GLY A 123 -22.62 4.17 -116.27
C GLY A 123 -21.56 3.54 -115.36
N PHE A 124 -20.34 3.35 -115.86
CA PHE A 124 -19.23 2.81 -115.06
C PHE A 124 -18.78 3.79 -113.96
N VAL A 125 -18.68 5.08 -114.27
CA VAL A 125 -18.36 6.14 -113.29
C VAL A 125 -19.47 6.27 -112.25
N ARG A 126 -20.75 6.28 -112.64
CA ARG A 126 -21.87 6.25 -111.68
C ARG A 126 -21.81 5.01 -110.80
N LYS A 127 -21.55 3.83 -111.36
CA LYS A 127 -21.46 2.60 -110.58
C LYS A 127 -20.32 2.67 -109.57
N ALA A 128 -19.13 3.12 -109.97
CA ALA A 128 -17.99 3.30 -109.07
C ALA A 128 -18.21 4.39 -108.00
N VAL A 129 -18.95 5.46 -108.31
CA VAL A 129 -19.34 6.48 -107.32
C VAL A 129 -20.39 5.96 -106.35
N VAL A 130 -21.37 5.18 -106.81
CA VAL A 130 -22.38 4.52 -105.95
C VAL A 130 -21.75 3.45 -105.07
N GLU A 131 -20.78 2.69 -105.58
CA GLU A 131 -20.01 1.70 -104.83
C GLU A 131 -19.20 2.39 -103.72
N LYS A 132 -18.44 3.44 -104.04
CA LYS A 132 -17.74 4.27 -103.04
C LYS A 132 -18.66 4.97 -102.04
N LEU A 133 -19.85 5.39 -102.46
CA LEU A 133 -20.85 5.95 -101.54
C LEU A 133 -21.37 4.87 -100.58
N GLY A 134 -21.55 3.64 -101.07
CA GLY A 134 -21.88 2.47 -100.27
C GLY A 134 -20.79 2.13 -99.26
N GLU A 135 -19.53 2.03 -99.72
CA GLU A 135 -18.35 1.84 -98.87
C GLU A 135 -18.29 2.91 -97.77
N ALA A 136 -18.33 4.19 -98.14
CA ALA A 136 -18.31 5.32 -97.19
C ALA A 136 -19.52 5.31 -96.23
N SER A 137 -20.69 4.85 -96.65
CA SER A 137 -21.85 4.66 -95.77
C SER A 137 -21.60 3.53 -94.77
N THR A 138 -21.01 2.41 -95.19
CA THR A 138 -20.66 1.31 -94.26
C THR A 138 -19.53 1.68 -93.31
N GLU A 139 -18.56 2.48 -93.75
CA GLU A 139 -17.51 3.05 -92.89
C GLU A 139 -18.10 4.03 -91.88
N LEU A 140 -19.05 4.87 -92.29
CA LEU A 140 -19.77 5.80 -91.40
C LEU A 140 -20.61 5.04 -90.36
N GLU A 141 -21.31 3.97 -90.76
CA GLU A 141 -22.05 3.11 -89.84
C GLU A 141 -21.13 2.41 -88.83
N GLN A 142 -19.98 1.90 -89.27
CA GLN A 142 -18.94 1.34 -88.40
C GLN A 142 -18.34 2.41 -87.46
N ALA A 143 -18.13 3.65 -87.94
CA ALA A 143 -17.67 4.77 -87.13
C ALA A 143 -18.71 5.18 -86.06
N ILE A 144 -19.99 5.18 -86.39
CA ILE A 144 -21.09 5.42 -85.43
C ILE A 144 -21.17 4.29 -84.40
N GLU A 145 -21.03 3.03 -84.80
CA GLU A 145 -21.10 1.91 -83.86
C GLU A 145 -19.88 1.86 -82.94
N THR A 146 -18.68 2.11 -83.45
CA THR A 146 -17.48 2.28 -82.61
C THR A 146 -17.60 3.48 -81.67
N GLN A 147 -18.16 4.61 -82.12
CA GLN A 147 -18.47 5.75 -81.25
C GLN A 147 -19.41 5.35 -80.10
N ARG A 148 -20.47 4.56 -80.36
CA ARG A 148 -21.38 4.05 -79.32
C ARG A 148 -20.66 3.14 -78.33
N VAL A 149 -19.80 2.25 -78.80
CA VAL A 149 -18.97 1.38 -77.94
C VAL A 149 -18.06 2.22 -77.03
N TYR A 150 -17.36 3.22 -77.58
CA TYR A 150 -16.52 4.12 -76.78
C TYR A 150 -17.34 4.94 -75.79
N GLN A 151 -18.52 5.45 -76.17
CA GLN A 151 -19.41 6.16 -75.27
C GLN A 151 -19.84 5.27 -74.08
N HIS A 152 -20.28 4.03 -74.35
CA HIS A 152 -20.62 3.09 -73.28
C HIS A 152 -19.41 2.74 -72.39
N MET A 153 -18.20 2.61 -72.95
CA MET A 153 -16.97 2.44 -72.17
C MET A 153 -16.70 3.63 -71.24
N VAL A 154 -16.84 4.87 -71.73
CA VAL A 154 -16.68 6.08 -70.91
C VAL A 154 -17.74 6.14 -69.82
N GLU A 155 -19.02 5.88 -70.13
CA GLU A 155 -20.11 5.85 -69.14
C GLU A 155 -19.92 4.74 -68.09
N ARG A 156 -19.31 3.60 -68.46
CA ARG A 156 -18.92 2.55 -67.53
C ARG A 156 -17.76 3.00 -66.64
N LEU A 157 -16.68 3.55 -67.19
CA LEU A 157 -15.54 4.04 -66.43
C LEU A 157 -15.94 5.16 -65.46
N LEU A 158 -16.83 6.07 -65.85
CA LEU A 158 -17.37 7.10 -64.96
C LEU A 158 -18.21 6.51 -63.81
N ARG A 159 -18.93 5.41 -64.03
CA ARG A 159 -19.64 4.69 -62.95
C ARG A 159 -18.65 4.01 -62.00
N GLU A 160 -17.64 3.32 -62.53
CA GLU A 160 -16.58 2.67 -61.75
C GLU A 160 -15.77 3.69 -60.93
N GLN A 161 -15.45 4.85 -61.50
CA GLN A 161 -14.79 5.97 -60.83
C GLN A 161 -15.61 6.49 -59.64
N ARG A 162 -16.93 6.70 -59.79
CA ARG A 162 -17.80 7.12 -58.68
C ARG A 162 -17.85 6.09 -57.55
N ILE A 163 -17.91 4.80 -57.89
CA ILE A 163 -17.88 3.71 -56.89
C ILE A 163 -16.54 3.70 -56.15
N LEU A 164 -15.43 3.94 -56.84
CA LEU A 164 -14.10 4.07 -56.20
C LEU A 164 -14.03 5.30 -55.29
N GLN A 165 -14.52 6.47 -55.72
CA GLN A 165 -14.59 7.68 -54.90
C GLN A 165 -15.43 7.46 -53.62
N GLN A 166 -16.59 6.78 -53.72
CA GLN A 166 -17.39 6.42 -52.56
C GLN A 166 -16.65 5.47 -51.61
N LYS A 167 -15.90 4.49 -52.13
CA LYS A 167 -15.08 3.59 -51.30
C LYS A 167 -13.93 4.32 -50.59
N VAL A 168 -13.26 5.25 -51.27
CA VAL A 168 -12.21 6.09 -50.67
C VAL A 168 -12.80 6.91 -49.52
N LEU A 169 -13.92 7.60 -49.73
CA LEU A 169 -14.59 8.38 -48.68
C LEU A 169 -15.03 7.52 -47.48
N LEU A 170 -15.48 6.28 -47.70
CA LEU A 170 -15.79 5.35 -46.61
C LEU A 170 -14.53 4.91 -45.84
N MET A 171 -13.40 4.72 -46.52
CA MET A 171 -12.12 4.40 -45.89
C MET A 171 -11.54 5.58 -45.11
N GLU A 172 -11.65 6.81 -45.62
CA GLU A 172 -11.26 8.04 -44.92
C GLU A 172 -12.06 8.21 -43.63
N ASN A 173 -13.39 8.11 -43.69
CA ASN A 173 -14.25 8.15 -42.49
C ASN A 173 -13.92 7.04 -41.47
N TYR A 174 -13.53 5.85 -41.93
CA TYR A 174 -13.09 4.77 -41.04
C TYR A 174 -11.75 5.09 -40.37
N LEU A 175 -10.78 5.63 -41.12
CA LEU A 175 -9.48 6.05 -40.59
C LEU A 175 -9.64 7.18 -39.57
N ASP A 176 -10.44 8.21 -39.87
CA ASP A 176 -10.75 9.31 -38.95
C ASP A 176 -11.34 8.80 -37.63
N ARG A 177 -12.34 7.91 -37.71
CA ARG A 177 -12.93 7.27 -36.54
C ARG A 177 -11.88 6.50 -35.73
N LYS A 178 -11.00 5.74 -36.41
CA LYS A 178 -9.96 4.95 -35.75
C LYS A 178 -8.88 5.83 -35.11
N SER A 179 -8.51 6.93 -35.74
CA SER A 179 -7.59 7.94 -35.17
C SER A 179 -8.16 8.51 -33.87
N ARG A 180 -9.43 8.94 -33.86
CA ARG A 180 -10.12 9.43 -32.64
C ARG A 180 -10.22 8.35 -31.56
N GLU A 181 -10.50 7.09 -31.92
CA GLU A 181 -10.49 5.96 -30.98
C GLU A 181 -9.10 5.70 -30.37
N VAL A 182 -8.01 5.91 -31.13
CA VAL A 182 -6.63 5.80 -30.64
C VAL A 182 -6.26 6.98 -29.73
N GLU A 183 -6.59 8.22 -30.12
CA GLU A 183 -6.37 9.43 -29.31
C GLU A 183 -7.09 9.34 -27.96
N ALA A 184 -8.35 8.92 -27.95
CA ALA A 184 -9.12 8.70 -26.73
C ALA A 184 -8.46 7.65 -25.81
N LYS A 185 -7.94 6.55 -26.37
CA LYS A 185 -7.18 5.54 -25.61
C LYS A 185 -5.84 6.08 -25.10
N GLN A 186 -5.14 6.91 -25.86
CA GLN A 186 -3.91 7.56 -25.40
C GLN A 186 -4.20 8.53 -24.24
N HIS A 187 -5.24 9.35 -24.32
CA HIS A 187 -5.66 10.23 -23.22
C HIS A 187 -6.06 9.45 -21.97
N PHE A 188 -6.81 8.36 -22.12
CA PHE A 188 -7.16 7.47 -21.00
C PHE A 188 -5.92 6.81 -20.37
N SER A 189 -4.96 6.37 -21.19
CA SER A 189 -3.69 5.82 -20.73
C SER A 189 -2.84 6.84 -19.97
N ARG A 190 -2.79 8.11 -20.44
CA ARG A 190 -2.10 9.20 -19.74
C ARG A 190 -2.71 9.46 -18.36
N ARG A 191 -4.04 9.57 -18.26
CA ARG A 191 -4.74 9.73 -16.96
C ARG A 191 -4.46 8.58 -16.00
N ILE A 192 -4.54 7.33 -16.46
CA ILE A 192 -4.18 6.17 -15.62
C ILE A 192 -2.72 6.23 -15.16
N ASN A 193 -1.81 6.74 -15.99
CA ASN A 193 -0.42 6.89 -15.61
C ASN A 193 -0.20 8.05 -14.62
N GLU A 194 -0.90 9.17 -14.80
CA GLU A 194 -0.94 10.30 -13.87
C GLU A 194 -1.46 9.84 -12.49
N ASP A 195 -2.60 9.16 -12.43
CA ASP A 195 -3.17 8.57 -11.21
C ASP A 195 -2.21 7.57 -10.52
N LYS A 196 -1.44 6.80 -11.30
CA LYS A 196 -0.43 5.87 -10.77
C LYS A 196 0.75 6.60 -10.17
N VAL A 197 1.28 7.61 -10.86
CA VAL A 197 2.39 8.43 -10.36
C VAL A 197 1.98 9.17 -9.10
N GLU A 198 0.77 9.73 -9.03
CA GLU A 198 0.24 10.36 -7.81
C GLU A 198 0.18 9.39 -6.63
N LYS A 199 -0.26 8.14 -6.87
CA LYS A 199 -0.30 7.10 -5.83
C LYS A 199 1.09 6.63 -5.40
N ILE A 200 2.06 6.56 -6.31
CA ILE A 200 3.46 6.25 -6.00
C ILE A 200 4.05 7.36 -5.10
N VAL A 201 3.90 8.63 -5.48
CA VAL A 201 4.39 9.76 -4.67
C VAL A 201 3.74 9.78 -3.27
N LYS A 202 2.44 9.47 -3.16
CA LYS A 202 1.75 9.33 -1.86
C LYS A 202 2.28 8.18 -1.01
N LEU A 203 2.66 7.06 -1.62
CA LEU A 203 3.30 5.95 -0.91
C LEU A 203 4.72 6.32 -0.45
N GLU A 204 5.52 6.94 -1.32
CA GLU A 204 6.87 7.42 -0.98
C GLU A 204 6.87 8.41 0.20
N MET A 205 5.87 9.31 0.27
CA MET A 205 5.70 10.20 1.43
C MET A 205 5.39 9.43 2.71
N LEU A 206 4.45 8.48 2.68
CA LEU A 206 4.10 7.67 3.85
C LEU A 206 5.27 6.77 4.31
N GLU A 207 6.08 6.27 3.38
CA GLU A 207 7.31 5.52 3.69
C GLU A 207 8.36 6.41 4.38
N GLN A 208 8.51 7.67 3.96
CA GLN A 208 9.37 8.66 4.61
C GLN A 208 8.88 9.00 6.02
N ASP A 209 7.58 9.20 6.21
CA ASP A 209 6.99 9.47 7.53
C ASP A 209 7.21 8.28 8.49
N VAL A 210 6.94 7.05 8.05
CA VAL A 210 7.21 5.83 8.83
C VAL A 210 8.70 5.65 9.14
N HIS A 211 9.59 6.02 8.22
CA HIS A 211 11.03 6.01 8.49
C HIS A 211 11.40 7.05 9.55
N LEU A 212 10.85 8.26 9.49
CA LEU A 212 11.08 9.31 10.48
C LEU A 212 10.60 8.87 11.87
N GLU A 213 9.37 8.35 11.99
CA GLU A 213 8.84 7.79 13.24
C GLU A 213 9.73 6.69 13.81
N ARG A 214 10.22 5.77 12.96
CA ARG A 214 11.17 4.73 13.39
C ARG A 214 12.47 5.32 13.94
N THR A 215 13.02 6.36 13.30
CA THR A 215 14.24 7.02 13.80
C THR A 215 14.01 7.69 15.15
N VAL A 216 12.89 8.40 15.33
CA VAL A 216 12.51 9.04 16.60
C VAL A 216 12.33 7.99 17.71
N CYS A 217 11.59 6.91 17.44
CA CYS A 217 11.40 5.81 18.39
C CYS A 217 12.72 5.12 18.76
N THR A 218 13.61 4.89 17.78
CA THR A 218 14.93 4.29 18.03
C THR A 218 15.81 5.19 18.90
N THR A 219 15.82 6.50 18.65
CA THR A 219 16.51 7.49 19.50
C THR A 219 15.95 7.50 20.91
N ALA A 220 14.63 7.56 21.08
CA ALA A 220 13.98 7.54 22.40
C ALA A 220 14.28 6.25 23.19
N ILE A 221 14.31 5.08 22.53
CA ILE A 221 14.71 3.80 23.15
C ILE A 221 16.18 3.84 23.57
N SER A 222 17.06 4.38 22.75
CA SER A 222 18.49 4.57 23.07
C SER A 222 18.66 5.47 24.30
N ASP A 223 17.96 6.61 24.35
CA ASP A 223 18.03 7.57 25.47
C ASP A 223 17.50 6.97 26.78
N LEU A 224 16.39 6.24 26.72
CA LEU A 224 15.85 5.49 27.87
C LEU A 224 16.81 4.41 28.34
N SER A 225 17.45 3.68 27.44
CA SER A 225 18.45 2.66 27.79
C SER A 225 19.66 3.29 28.47
N ALA A 226 20.16 4.41 27.94
CA ALA A 226 21.24 5.19 28.55
C ALA A 226 20.85 5.83 29.90
N ALA A 227 19.57 6.11 30.13
CA ALA A 227 19.07 6.56 31.44
C ALA A 227 18.97 5.39 32.45
N ILE A 228 18.55 4.21 32.00
CA ILE A 228 18.50 2.99 32.83
C ILE A 228 19.91 2.58 33.27
N GLU A 229 20.90 2.55 32.36
CA GLU A 229 22.26 2.16 32.72
C GLU A 229 22.94 3.17 33.66
N ARG A 230 22.69 4.48 33.49
CA ARG A 230 23.14 5.48 34.48
C ARG A 230 22.54 5.21 35.86
N ARG A 231 21.22 4.97 35.94
CA ARG A 231 20.56 4.67 37.22
C ARG A 231 21.04 3.35 37.84
N ARG A 232 21.35 2.32 37.03
CA ARG A 232 21.98 1.09 37.51
C ARG A 232 23.36 1.37 38.10
N HIS A 233 24.19 2.17 37.42
CA HIS A 233 25.49 2.56 37.93
C HIS A 233 25.39 3.32 39.27
N ASP A 234 24.46 4.27 39.38
CA ASP A 234 24.21 5.02 40.62
C ASP A 234 23.75 4.11 41.78
N VAL A 235 22.90 3.11 41.50
CA VAL A 235 22.46 2.10 42.49
C VAL A 235 23.63 1.22 42.92
N ASN A 236 24.41 0.70 41.98
CA ASN A 236 25.58 -0.13 42.29
C ASN A 236 26.60 0.64 43.13
N GLN A 237 26.87 1.93 42.84
CA GLN A 237 27.72 2.77 43.69
C GLN A 237 27.14 2.94 45.11
N GLY A 238 25.81 3.02 45.24
CA GLY A 238 25.13 3.04 46.53
C GLY A 238 25.34 1.74 47.31
N GLU A 239 25.14 0.59 46.66
CA GLU A 239 25.38 -0.74 47.24
C GLU A 239 26.86 -0.93 47.65
N ASP A 240 27.81 -0.56 46.77
CA ASP A 240 29.25 -0.59 47.06
C ASP A 240 29.61 0.27 48.30
N PHE A 241 28.98 1.45 48.43
CA PHE A 241 29.18 2.34 49.57
C PHE A 241 28.53 1.82 50.86
N GLU A 242 27.37 1.18 50.78
CA GLU A 242 26.73 0.53 51.93
C GLU A 242 27.51 -0.71 52.40
N ASN A 243 28.01 -1.52 51.48
CA ASN A 243 28.91 -2.64 51.77
C ASN A 243 30.19 -2.16 52.46
N TRP A 244 30.86 -1.13 51.92
CA TRP A 244 32.04 -0.52 52.53
C TRP A 244 31.77 0.03 53.95
N ARG A 245 30.58 0.63 54.18
CA ARG A 245 30.17 1.07 55.52
C ARG A 245 29.90 -0.09 56.47
N TYR A 246 29.33 -1.18 55.98
CA TYR A 246 29.10 -2.40 56.75
C TYR A 246 30.44 -3.03 57.16
N ASP A 247 31.39 -3.15 56.23
CA ASP A 247 32.73 -3.68 56.48
C ASP A 247 33.47 -2.86 57.55
N ILE A 248 33.45 -1.53 57.47
CA ILE A 248 34.03 -0.65 58.50
C ILE A 248 33.34 -0.80 59.85
N ALA A 249 32.01 -0.91 59.86
CA ALA A 249 31.27 -1.10 61.11
C ALA A 249 31.58 -2.47 61.75
N LEU A 250 31.77 -3.51 60.93
CA LEU A 250 32.16 -4.85 61.35
C LEU A 250 33.61 -4.91 61.84
N GLU A 251 34.54 -4.23 61.17
CA GLU A 251 35.94 -4.09 61.59
C GLU A 251 36.04 -3.36 62.94
N ALA A 252 35.37 -2.22 63.08
CA ALA A 252 35.33 -1.47 64.34
C ALA A 252 34.64 -2.24 65.48
N ALA A 253 33.58 -3.01 65.19
CA ALA A 253 32.94 -3.89 66.17
C ALA A 253 33.86 -5.04 66.60
N THR A 254 34.63 -5.61 65.65
CA THR A 254 35.61 -6.66 65.91
C THR A 254 36.77 -6.12 66.76
N GLU A 255 37.33 -4.95 66.43
CA GLU A 255 38.38 -4.29 67.23
C GLU A 255 37.90 -4.00 68.66
N ALA A 256 36.68 -3.47 68.82
CA ALA A 256 36.07 -3.24 70.14
C ALA A 256 35.84 -4.55 70.92
N PHE A 257 35.46 -5.64 70.23
CA PHE A 257 35.34 -6.96 70.85
C PHE A 257 36.70 -7.53 71.27
N GLU A 258 37.74 -7.41 70.44
CA GLU A 258 39.09 -7.85 70.80
C GLU A 258 39.68 -7.05 71.96
N ALA A 259 39.47 -5.73 71.99
CA ALA A 259 39.88 -4.86 73.08
C ALA A 259 39.17 -5.23 74.40
N THR A 260 37.86 -5.49 74.36
CA THR A 260 37.11 -5.94 75.55
C THR A 260 37.48 -7.35 75.98
N ALA A 261 37.67 -8.30 75.05
CA ALA A 261 38.18 -9.64 75.34
C ALA A 261 39.61 -9.62 75.92
N GLY A 262 40.46 -8.69 75.49
CA GLY A 262 41.76 -8.40 76.10
C GLY A 262 41.63 -7.90 77.54
N ARG A 263 40.66 -7.01 77.81
CA ARG A 263 40.35 -6.55 79.18
C ARG A 263 39.83 -7.69 80.06
N TYR A 264 38.90 -8.51 79.58
CA TYR A 264 38.38 -9.65 80.34
C TYR A 264 39.46 -10.69 80.67
N ARG A 265 40.37 -10.99 79.74
CA ARG A 265 41.53 -11.85 80.00
C ARG A 265 42.44 -11.30 81.12
N LYS A 266 42.64 -9.98 81.19
CA LYS A 266 43.39 -9.33 82.28
C LYS A 266 42.64 -9.40 83.62
N ILE A 267 41.33 -9.12 83.63
CA ILE A 267 40.49 -9.21 84.84
C ILE A 267 40.51 -10.65 85.38
N TYR A 268 40.25 -11.65 84.53
CA TYR A 268 40.29 -13.06 84.91
C TYR A 268 41.65 -13.49 85.47
N ALA A 269 42.76 -13.02 84.89
CA ALA A 269 44.10 -13.29 85.42
C ALA A 269 44.32 -12.68 86.82
N ILE A 270 43.82 -11.46 87.06
CA ILE A 270 43.87 -10.80 88.37
C ILE A 270 42.99 -11.57 89.37
N GLU A 271 41.74 -11.89 89.02
CA GLU A 271 40.82 -12.69 89.85
C GLU A 271 41.42 -14.05 90.20
N LYS A 272 42.10 -14.71 89.26
CA LYS A 272 42.75 -16.01 89.50
C LYS A 272 43.96 -15.88 90.44
N LEU A 273 44.76 -14.83 90.31
CA LEU A 273 45.87 -14.54 91.22
C LEU A 273 45.37 -14.19 92.63
N THR A 274 44.35 -13.32 92.73
CA THR A 274 43.72 -12.94 94.00
C THR A 274 43.07 -14.15 94.67
N GLY A 275 42.33 -14.97 93.91
CA GLY A 275 41.72 -16.21 94.40
C GLY A 275 42.75 -17.21 94.92
N ASN A 276 43.85 -17.44 94.18
CA ASN A 276 44.95 -18.29 94.63
C ASN A 276 45.62 -17.72 95.89
N CYS A 277 45.78 -16.40 95.99
CA CYS A 277 46.37 -15.74 97.15
C CYS A 277 45.48 -15.85 98.40
N LEU A 278 44.17 -15.67 98.24
CA LEU A 278 43.18 -15.87 99.31
C LEU A 278 43.12 -17.34 99.72
N GLN A 279 43.08 -18.27 98.77
CA GLN A 279 43.10 -19.71 99.06
C GLN A 279 44.33 -20.11 99.86
N ARG A 280 45.51 -19.56 99.51
CA ARG A 280 46.73 -19.75 100.29
C ARG A 280 46.62 -19.13 101.68
N LEU A 281 46.14 -17.89 101.80
CA LEU A 281 45.98 -17.23 103.10
C LEU A 281 45.04 -18.02 104.03
N THR A 282 43.93 -18.52 103.50
CA THR A 282 42.98 -19.38 104.23
C THR A 282 43.61 -20.71 104.61
N PHE A 283 44.44 -21.31 103.74
CA PHE A 283 45.17 -22.53 104.07
C PHE A 283 46.23 -22.29 105.16
N ASP A 284 47.07 -21.26 105.01
CA ASP A 284 48.09 -20.87 105.98
C ASP A 284 47.44 -20.51 107.34
N GLN A 285 46.26 -19.87 107.35
CA GLN A 285 45.47 -19.60 108.56
C GLN A 285 44.86 -20.87 109.17
N ALA A 286 44.35 -21.80 108.35
CA ALA A 286 43.84 -23.07 108.82
C ALA A 286 44.95 -23.95 109.41
N GLU A 287 46.14 -23.98 108.78
CA GLU A 287 47.33 -24.67 109.28
C GLU A 287 47.83 -24.06 110.60
N GLN A 288 47.87 -22.73 110.71
CA GLN A 288 48.16 -22.05 111.99
C GLN A 288 47.12 -22.38 113.07
N SER A 289 45.82 -22.38 112.71
CA SER A 289 44.73 -22.70 113.64
C SER A 289 44.85 -24.15 114.13
N GLN A 290 45.07 -25.09 113.21
CA GLN A 290 45.30 -26.50 113.53
C GLN A 290 46.56 -26.68 114.39
N ALA A 291 47.66 -26.00 114.10
CA ALA A 291 48.88 -26.07 114.92
C ALA A 291 48.66 -25.52 116.34
N THR A 292 47.83 -24.48 116.50
CA THR A 292 47.42 -24.00 117.84
C THR A 292 46.45 -24.97 118.53
N GLU A 293 45.51 -25.56 117.81
CA GLU A 293 44.56 -26.55 118.34
C GLU A 293 45.29 -27.82 118.78
N ASP A 294 46.18 -28.38 117.96
CA ASP A 294 47.09 -29.48 118.29
C ASP A 294 47.95 -29.15 119.52
N GLY A 295 48.39 -27.89 119.65
CA GLY A 295 49.09 -27.39 120.83
C GLY A 295 48.23 -27.48 122.09
N PHE A 296 47.00 -26.95 122.05
CA PHE A 296 46.04 -27.07 123.14
C PHE A 296 45.61 -28.51 123.41
N GLN A 297 45.49 -29.34 122.38
CA GLN A 297 45.16 -30.77 122.49
C GLN A 297 46.27 -31.55 123.20
N ARG A 298 47.55 -31.30 122.87
CA ARG A 298 48.68 -31.88 123.63
C ARG A 298 48.72 -31.40 125.07
N ILE A 299 48.41 -30.12 125.33
CA ILE A 299 48.34 -29.62 126.72
C ILE A 299 47.18 -30.29 127.47
N ARG A 300 46.00 -30.42 126.84
CA ARG A 300 44.84 -31.17 127.35
C ARG A 300 45.19 -32.63 127.67
N GLU A 301 45.90 -33.31 126.77
CA GLU A 301 46.35 -34.70 126.96
C GLU A 301 47.36 -34.85 128.10
N VAL A 302 48.30 -33.90 128.26
CA VAL A 302 49.33 -33.94 129.31
C VAL A 302 48.81 -33.47 130.68
N THR A 303 47.86 -32.54 130.72
CA THR A 303 47.36 -31.94 131.98
C THR A 303 46.00 -32.48 132.44
N GLY A 304 45.26 -33.16 131.57
CA GLY A 304 43.88 -33.62 131.82
C GLY A 304 42.81 -32.52 131.78
N LEU A 305 43.16 -31.28 131.43
CA LEU A 305 42.23 -30.15 131.38
C LEU A 305 41.41 -30.18 130.09
N THR A 306 40.11 -30.43 130.19
CA THR A 306 39.22 -30.57 129.01
C THR A 306 38.86 -29.22 128.38
N ASP A 307 38.64 -28.16 129.16
CA ASP A 307 38.34 -26.82 128.63
C ASP A 307 39.62 -26.06 128.22
N VAL A 308 39.58 -25.41 127.06
CA VAL A 308 40.64 -24.50 126.60
C VAL A 308 40.74 -23.28 127.50
N MET A 309 39.61 -22.79 128.02
CA MET A 309 39.60 -21.66 128.96
C MET A 309 40.29 -22.03 130.28
N ASP A 310 40.12 -23.26 130.79
CA ASP A 310 40.84 -23.74 131.97
C ASP A 310 42.35 -23.85 131.72
N ILE A 311 42.77 -24.32 130.54
CA ILE A 311 44.19 -24.36 130.16
C ILE A 311 44.78 -22.94 130.13
N VAL A 312 44.11 -21.99 129.48
CA VAL A 312 44.56 -20.60 129.38
C VAL A 312 44.56 -19.93 130.76
N HIS A 313 43.53 -20.16 131.57
CA HIS A 313 43.42 -19.60 132.93
C HIS A 313 44.51 -20.17 133.85
N LYS A 314 44.73 -21.49 133.86
CA LYS A 314 45.82 -22.12 134.63
C LYS A 314 47.21 -21.81 134.11
N PHE A 315 47.37 -21.41 132.85
CA PHE A 315 48.66 -20.96 132.34
C PHE A 315 48.95 -19.50 132.73
N LEU A 316 47.97 -18.60 132.56
CA LEU A 316 48.08 -17.19 132.99
C LEU A 316 48.18 -17.06 134.50
N ASN A 317 47.40 -17.84 135.23
CA ASN A 317 47.48 -17.93 136.68
C ASN A 317 48.55 -18.90 137.14
N ARG A 318 49.35 -19.58 136.29
CA ARG A 318 50.21 -20.69 136.76
C ARG A 318 51.07 -20.29 137.96
N ASP A 319 51.66 -19.10 137.88
CA ASP A 319 52.56 -18.61 138.91
C ASP A 319 51.76 -18.11 140.15
N VAL A 320 50.54 -17.58 139.94
CA VAL A 320 49.56 -17.21 140.99
C VAL A 320 48.99 -18.45 141.70
N GLU A 321 48.69 -19.53 140.96
CA GLU A 321 48.21 -20.82 141.45
C GLU A 321 49.33 -21.61 142.13
N HIS A 322 50.60 -21.44 141.74
CA HIS A 322 51.73 -22.02 142.47
C HIS A 322 51.95 -21.32 143.83
N GLU A 323 51.74 -20.00 143.87
CA GLU A 323 51.72 -19.18 145.09
C GLU A 323 50.49 -19.52 145.95
N GLN A 324 49.32 -19.68 145.33
CA GLN A 324 48.09 -20.07 146.01
C GLN A 324 48.12 -21.53 146.46
N LEU A 325 48.74 -22.48 145.77
CA LEU A 325 48.90 -23.87 146.24
C LEU A 325 49.74 -23.95 147.51
N ARG A 326 50.76 -23.08 147.65
CA ARG A 326 51.48 -22.90 148.93
C ARG A 326 50.59 -22.35 150.04
N ASN A 327 49.52 -21.63 149.70
CA ASN A 327 48.55 -21.08 150.63
C ASN A 327 47.32 -21.99 150.83
N THR A 328 46.95 -22.84 149.86
CA THR A 328 45.79 -23.73 149.91
C THR A 328 46.14 -25.14 150.36
N VAL A 329 47.40 -25.59 150.32
CA VAL A 329 47.84 -26.64 151.26
C VAL A 329 47.63 -26.17 152.71
N ARG A 330 47.79 -24.86 152.97
CA ARG A 330 47.58 -24.21 154.28
C ARG A 330 46.10 -23.91 154.61
N GLU A 331 45.18 -24.01 153.64
CA GLU A 331 43.73 -23.75 153.83
C GLU A 331 42.82 -24.95 153.50
N ALA A 332 43.28 -25.97 152.76
CA ALA A 332 42.50 -27.19 152.49
C ALA A 332 42.33 -28.06 153.74
N GLU A 333 43.27 -27.97 154.68
CA GLU A 333 43.09 -28.46 156.06
C GLU A 333 41.89 -27.79 156.77
N ALA A 334 41.52 -26.56 156.39
CA ALA A 334 40.41 -25.81 156.97
C ALA A 334 39.08 -25.92 156.18
N ARG A 335 39.12 -26.27 154.88
CA ARG A 335 37.93 -26.26 153.99
C ARG A 335 37.36 -27.61 153.55
N LEU A 336 37.95 -28.75 153.95
CA LEU A 336 37.23 -30.04 153.93
C LEU A 336 35.96 -30.03 154.83
N HIS A 337 35.85 -29.00 155.68
CA HIS A 337 34.78 -28.82 156.66
C HIS A 337 33.52 -28.12 156.12
N GLN A 338 33.54 -27.60 154.88
CA GLN A 338 32.44 -26.81 154.33
C GLN A 338 32.02 -27.32 152.95
N LEU A 339 30.76 -27.78 152.89
CA LEU A 339 29.86 -27.65 151.73
C LEU A 339 30.40 -28.30 150.42
N ARG A 340 30.13 -29.57 150.08
CA ARG A 340 29.19 -30.60 150.56
C ARG A 340 27.70 -30.26 150.53
N GLU A 341 27.34 -29.04 150.17
CA GLU A 341 25.95 -28.57 150.08
C GLU A 341 25.82 -27.69 148.83
N GLU A 342 24.71 -27.84 148.11
CA GLU A 342 24.14 -26.84 147.19
C GLU A 342 24.70 -26.71 145.75
N GLU A 343 25.21 -27.79 145.15
CA GLU A 343 25.33 -27.91 143.68
C GLU A 343 24.05 -28.51 143.06
N ALA A 344 22.98 -27.71 142.88
CA ALA A 344 21.71 -28.19 142.34
C ALA A 344 20.93 -27.21 141.41
N SER A 345 21.23 -27.28 140.11
CA SER A 345 20.32 -27.16 138.94
C SER A 345 19.98 -25.80 138.28
N ARG A 346 20.35 -25.63 136.97
CA ARG A 346 19.41 -25.34 135.83
C ARG A 346 20.04 -25.27 134.39
N PRO A 347 19.38 -25.84 133.34
CA PRO A 347 19.66 -25.66 131.87
C PRO A 347 18.40 -25.16 131.06
N ARG A 348 18.27 -25.08 129.71
CA ARG A 348 19.09 -24.76 128.49
C ARG A 348 18.19 -24.90 127.22
N GLU A 349 18.24 -24.03 126.18
CA GLU A 349 17.46 -24.22 124.91
C GLU A 349 18.03 -23.46 123.67
N ASP A 350 18.06 -24.06 122.43
CA ASP A 350 17.93 -23.41 121.07
C ASP A 350 18.09 -24.38 119.82
N ALA A 351 17.71 -23.93 118.58
CA ALA A 351 18.05 -24.38 117.17
C ALA A 351 17.43 -25.68 116.50
N LEU A 352 17.39 -25.96 115.14
CA LEU A 352 17.31 -25.22 113.82
C LEU A 352 17.21 -26.20 112.56
N VAL A 353 16.96 -25.70 111.30
CA VAL A 353 17.17 -26.25 109.88
C VAL A 353 16.32 -27.46 109.32
N ASP A 354 16.16 -27.84 108.01
CA ASP A 354 16.53 -27.41 106.59
C ASP A 354 15.62 -28.04 105.46
N ALA A 355 15.74 -27.63 104.16
CA ALA A 355 15.51 -28.36 102.86
C ALA A 355 14.06 -28.67 102.32
N LYS A 356 13.73 -28.96 101.03
CA LYS A 356 14.31 -28.82 99.63
C LYS A 356 13.21 -28.98 98.50
N PRO A 357 13.47 -28.77 97.16
CA PRO A 357 12.44 -28.64 96.09
C PRO A 357 12.45 -29.63 94.89
N GLU A 358 11.39 -29.61 94.05
CA GLU A 358 11.30 -30.18 92.66
C GLU A 358 10.23 -29.47 91.79
N THR A 359 10.39 -29.37 90.46
CA THR A 359 9.31 -28.97 89.50
C THR A 359 9.66 -29.27 88.04
N ARG A 360 8.71 -29.80 87.24
CA ARG A 360 8.91 -30.12 85.80
C ARG A 360 7.55 -30.22 85.06
N GLY A 361 7.44 -29.65 83.85
CA GLY A 361 6.33 -29.92 82.91
C GLY A 361 5.59 -28.70 82.35
N LEU A 362 6.17 -28.01 81.35
CA LEU A 362 5.55 -26.81 80.72
C LEU A 362 5.85 -26.69 79.20
N GLY A 363 6.39 -27.74 78.56
CA GLY A 363 6.96 -27.65 77.21
C GLY A 363 6.09 -28.15 76.05
N VAL A 364 5.00 -28.89 76.32
CA VAL A 364 4.21 -29.56 75.26
C VAL A 364 3.09 -28.65 74.74
N GLU A 365 2.41 -27.92 75.63
CA GLU A 365 1.33 -26.99 75.25
C GLU A 365 1.85 -25.86 74.34
N VAL A 366 3.09 -25.41 74.55
CA VAL A 366 3.73 -24.37 73.72
C VAL A 366 3.85 -24.83 72.26
N THR A 367 4.29 -26.06 72.02
CA THR A 367 4.48 -26.58 70.65
C THR A 367 3.17 -26.78 69.89
N GLU A 368 2.06 -27.08 70.58
CA GLU A 368 0.74 -27.21 69.94
C GLU A 368 0.17 -25.83 69.53
N PHE A 369 0.39 -24.80 70.34
CA PHE A 369 0.00 -23.43 69.99
C PHE A 369 0.87 -22.82 68.89
N GLU A 370 2.17 -23.14 68.83
CA GLU A 370 3.06 -22.72 67.73
C GLU A 370 2.58 -23.29 66.39
N GLN A 371 2.23 -24.58 66.34
CA GLN A 371 1.76 -25.22 65.11
C GLN A 371 0.41 -24.67 64.63
N MET A 372 -0.55 -24.46 65.52
CA MET A 372 -1.83 -23.82 65.18
C MET A 372 -1.65 -22.39 64.63
N LEU A 373 -0.62 -21.68 65.08
CA LEU A 373 -0.31 -20.32 64.63
C LEU A 373 0.34 -20.31 63.24
N GLU A 374 1.10 -21.34 62.87
CA GLU A 374 1.60 -21.53 61.50
C GLU A 374 0.48 -21.87 60.51
N ASP A 375 -0.45 -22.77 60.86
CA ASP A 375 -1.60 -23.14 60.02
C ASP A 375 -2.46 -21.89 59.68
N ILE A 376 -2.80 -21.08 60.69
CA ILE A 376 -3.60 -19.85 60.50
C ILE A 376 -2.84 -18.81 59.62
N ARG A 377 -1.51 -18.75 59.71
CA ARG A 377 -0.69 -17.89 58.84
C ARG A 377 -0.69 -18.38 57.39
N HIS A 378 -0.70 -19.70 57.17
CA HIS A 378 -0.77 -20.26 55.83
C HIS A 378 -2.13 -19.97 55.18
N ASP A 379 -3.24 -20.22 55.88
CA ASP A 379 -4.60 -19.89 55.42
C ASP A 379 -4.72 -18.38 55.10
N GLN A 380 -4.15 -17.50 55.94
CA GLN A 380 -4.14 -16.06 55.68
C GLN A 380 -3.36 -15.70 54.40
N SER A 381 -2.22 -16.36 54.15
CA SER A 381 -1.42 -16.16 52.95
C SER A 381 -2.21 -16.57 51.69
N ASP A 382 -2.85 -17.74 51.73
CA ASP A 382 -3.60 -18.29 50.60
C ASP A 382 -4.82 -17.42 50.26
N VAL A 383 -5.56 -16.95 51.27
CA VAL A 383 -6.68 -16.01 51.07
C VAL A 383 -6.18 -14.67 50.52
N GLN A 384 -5.02 -14.17 50.95
CA GLN A 384 -4.42 -12.97 50.37
C GLN A 384 -3.99 -13.18 48.90
N GLU A 385 -3.46 -14.35 48.55
CA GLU A 385 -3.10 -14.64 47.17
C GLU A 385 -4.34 -14.75 46.28
N GLN A 386 -5.37 -15.48 46.71
CA GLN A 386 -6.66 -15.57 46.00
C GLN A 386 -7.29 -14.18 45.80
N LEU A 387 -7.22 -13.31 46.81
CA LEU A 387 -7.69 -11.93 46.69
C LEU A 387 -6.89 -11.14 45.65
N LYS A 388 -5.55 -11.20 45.68
CA LYS A 388 -4.68 -10.55 44.68
C LYS A 388 -4.98 -11.04 43.26
N GLN A 389 -5.11 -12.36 43.07
CA GLN A 389 -5.45 -12.95 41.77
C GLN A 389 -6.83 -12.48 41.30
N SER A 390 -7.83 -12.46 42.18
CA SER A 390 -9.19 -11.97 41.89
C SER A 390 -9.19 -10.49 41.48
N THR A 391 -8.50 -9.61 42.22
CA THR A 391 -8.37 -8.19 41.88
C THR A 391 -7.70 -8.00 40.52
N LEU A 392 -6.62 -8.75 40.21
CA LEU A 392 -5.96 -8.69 38.90
C LEU A 392 -6.87 -9.13 37.75
N LEU A 393 -7.68 -10.17 37.96
CA LEU A 393 -8.68 -10.62 36.97
C LEU A 393 -9.76 -9.55 36.76
N VAL A 394 -10.27 -8.95 37.82
CA VAL A 394 -11.29 -7.89 37.75
C VAL A 394 -10.74 -6.64 37.05
N ASP A 395 -9.50 -6.24 37.31
CA ASP A 395 -8.86 -5.13 36.59
C ASP A 395 -8.57 -5.44 35.12
N SER A 396 -8.21 -6.69 34.80
CA SER A 396 -8.12 -7.17 33.42
C SER A 396 -9.47 -7.05 32.69
N LEU A 397 -10.56 -7.47 33.35
CA LEU A 397 -11.92 -7.35 32.83
C LEU A 397 -12.35 -5.88 32.64
N LYS A 398 -12.01 -4.97 33.58
CA LYS A 398 -12.25 -3.51 33.42
C LYS A 398 -11.53 -2.95 32.19
N ARG A 399 -10.24 -3.28 31.98
CA ARG A 399 -9.46 -2.82 30.82
C ARG A 399 -10.01 -3.37 29.51
N TRP A 400 -10.35 -4.65 29.48
CA TRP A 400 -10.98 -5.30 28.33
C TRP A 400 -12.34 -4.67 28.01
N ALA A 401 -13.19 -4.45 29.02
CA ALA A 401 -14.47 -3.78 28.87
C ALA A 401 -14.32 -2.35 28.31
N HIS A 402 -13.32 -1.60 28.76
CA HIS A 402 -13.02 -0.26 28.24
C HIS A 402 -12.54 -0.29 26.78
N GLN A 403 -11.62 -1.21 26.43
CA GLN A 403 -11.17 -1.40 25.05
C GLN A 403 -12.34 -1.79 24.13
N LEU A 404 -13.21 -2.67 24.60
CA LEU A 404 -14.36 -3.15 23.84
C LEU A 404 -15.44 -2.06 23.69
N THR A 405 -15.71 -1.29 24.74
CA THR A 405 -16.51 -0.04 24.68
C THR A 405 -16.01 0.89 23.57
N LYS A 406 -14.69 1.13 23.49
CA LYS A 406 -14.08 1.97 22.46
C LYS A 406 -14.26 1.38 21.05
N SER A 407 -14.23 0.05 20.89
CA SER A 407 -14.46 -0.60 19.60
C SER A 407 -15.92 -0.60 19.14
N LEU A 408 -16.88 -0.63 20.08
CA LEU A 408 -18.32 -0.61 19.80
C LEU A 408 -18.93 0.80 19.74
N ALA A 409 -18.22 1.84 20.21
CA ALA A 409 -18.68 3.23 20.19
C ALA A 409 -19.24 3.73 18.83
N PRO A 410 -18.73 3.31 17.64
CA PRO A 410 -19.34 3.68 16.36
C PRO A 410 -20.72 3.06 16.09
N ILE A 411 -21.08 1.99 16.81
CA ILE A 411 -22.34 1.24 16.66
C ILE A 411 -23.36 1.73 17.70
N GLN A 412 -22.93 1.85 18.96
CA GLN A 412 -23.73 2.29 20.11
C GLN A 412 -22.80 2.73 21.25
N GLU A 413 -23.08 3.88 21.88
CA GLU A 413 -22.28 4.39 22.99
C GLU A 413 -22.64 3.65 24.29
N MET A 414 -21.72 2.80 24.78
CA MET A 414 -21.88 2.09 26.05
C MET A 414 -21.30 2.88 27.22
N LYS A 415 -21.96 2.86 28.38
CA LYS A 415 -21.45 3.47 29.61
C LYS A 415 -20.15 2.78 30.07
N ALA A 416 -19.09 3.57 30.25
CA ALA A 416 -17.82 3.08 30.78
C ALA A 416 -17.95 2.47 32.19
N VAL A 417 -17.32 1.31 32.39
CA VAL A 417 -17.20 0.63 33.69
C VAL A 417 -16.25 1.43 34.58
N GLN A 418 -16.75 1.96 35.70
CA GLN A 418 -15.95 2.71 36.68
C GLN A 418 -15.74 1.93 37.97
N SER A 419 -16.69 1.06 38.32
CA SER A 419 -16.66 0.23 39.52
C SER A 419 -16.95 -1.24 39.22
N GLU A 420 -16.64 -2.12 40.16
CA GLU A 420 -16.80 -3.57 40.01
C GLU A 420 -18.29 -3.97 39.93
N SER A 421 -19.15 -3.22 40.61
CA SER A 421 -20.61 -3.38 40.53
C SER A 421 -21.22 -2.96 39.19
N ASP A 422 -20.47 -2.24 38.34
CA ASP A 422 -20.91 -1.94 36.97
C ASP A 422 -20.70 -3.14 36.01
N LEU A 423 -19.76 -4.06 36.29
CA LEU A 423 -19.40 -5.16 35.38
C LEU A 423 -20.61 -6.03 34.97
N PRO A 424 -21.47 -6.54 35.88
CA PRO A 424 -22.62 -7.36 35.48
C PRO A 424 -23.61 -6.62 34.58
N ARG A 425 -23.79 -5.31 34.81
CA ARG A 425 -24.65 -4.45 33.98
C ARG A 425 -24.03 -4.20 32.61
N PHE A 426 -22.71 -3.98 32.58
CA PHE A 426 -21.95 -3.84 31.34
C PHE A 426 -22.04 -5.11 30.48
N PHE A 427 -21.85 -6.30 31.04
CA PHE A 427 -21.98 -7.55 30.30
C PHE A 427 -23.39 -7.79 29.78
N HIS A 428 -24.43 -7.48 30.57
CA HIS A 428 -25.81 -7.59 30.12
C HIS A 428 -26.11 -6.63 28.94
N HIS A 429 -25.63 -5.39 29.03
CA HIS A 429 -25.76 -4.42 27.94
C HIS A 429 -24.91 -4.80 26.71
N LEU A 430 -23.71 -5.36 26.91
CA LEU A 430 -22.85 -5.85 25.83
C LEU A 430 -23.56 -6.92 24.98
N VAL A 431 -24.24 -7.86 25.64
CA VAL A 431 -25.04 -8.88 24.93
C VAL A 431 -26.12 -8.24 24.08
N GLN A 432 -26.80 -7.20 24.58
CA GLN A 432 -27.80 -6.45 23.80
C GLN A 432 -27.17 -5.73 22.60
N VAL A 433 -26.06 -4.99 22.80
CA VAL A 433 -25.35 -4.26 21.72
C VAL A 433 -24.85 -5.23 20.64
N VAL A 434 -24.35 -6.40 21.03
CA VAL A 434 -23.89 -7.44 20.08
C VAL A 434 -25.08 -8.03 19.31
N HIS A 435 -26.23 -8.27 19.94
CA HIS A 435 -27.44 -8.69 19.22
C HIS A 435 -27.93 -7.61 18.25
N GLU A 436 -28.04 -6.34 18.67
CA GLU A 436 -28.42 -5.23 17.78
C GLU A 436 -27.44 -5.05 16.61
N PHE A 437 -26.14 -5.24 16.85
CA PHE A 437 -25.11 -5.23 15.81
C PHE A 437 -25.27 -6.39 14.83
N LEU A 438 -25.49 -7.61 15.30
CA LEU A 438 -25.70 -8.78 14.45
C LEU A 438 -26.98 -8.64 13.62
N ASP A 439 -28.08 -8.21 14.23
CA ASP A 439 -29.35 -7.98 13.51
C ASP A 439 -29.19 -6.90 12.42
N ARG A 440 -28.46 -5.81 12.71
CA ARG A 440 -28.12 -4.78 11.72
C ARG A 440 -27.22 -5.33 10.61
N ALA A 441 -26.20 -6.12 10.96
CA ALA A 441 -25.28 -6.73 10.00
C ALA A 441 -25.99 -7.75 9.09
N HIS A 442 -26.91 -8.56 9.61
CA HIS A 442 -27.75 -9.46 8.82
C HIS A 442 -28.74 -8.70 7.92
N ALA A 443 -29.25 -7.54 8.35
CA ALA A 443 -30.11 -6.69 7.53
C ALA A 443 -29.35 -6.00 6.37
N GLU A 444 -28.13 -5.51 6.61
CA GLU A 444 -27.28 -4.86 5.60
C GLU A 444 -26.59 -5.87 4.65
N MET A 445 -26.21 -7.03 5.20
CA MET A 445 -25.61 -8.15 4.48
C MET A 445 -26.33 -9.46 4.82
N PRO A 446 -27.45 -9.76 4.13
CA PRO A 446 -28.15 -11.03 4.31
C PRO A 446 -27.23 -12.21 4.01
N ASP A 447 -27.42 -13.33 4.69
CA ASP A 447 -26.51 -14.49 4.74
C ASP A 447 -26.01 -14.95 3.37
N VAL A 448 -26.86 -14.92 2.35
CA VAL A 448 -26.52 -15.26 0.95
C VAL A 448 -25.37 -14.40 0.41
N ARG A 449 -25.35 -13.10 0.77
CA ARG A 449 -24.28 -12.16 0.43
C ARG A 449 -23.05 -12.38 1.31
N LEU A 450 -23.23 -12.68 2.59
CA LEU A 450 -22.12 -12.96 3.51
C LEU A 450 -21.35 -14.24 3.12
N VAL A 451 -22.07 -15.33 2.83
CA VAL A 451 -21.52 -16.59 2.29
C VAL A 451 -20.83 -16.36 0.96
N LYS A 452 -21.40 -15.52 0.08
CA LYS A 452 -20.74 -15.16 -1.17
C LYS A 452 -19.42 -14.43 -0.93
N ILE A 453 -19.40 -13.38 -0.11
CA ILE A 453 -18.18 -12.61 0.19
C ILE A 453 -17.12 -13.47 0.89
N THR A 454 -17.50 -14.33 1.84
CA THR A 454 -16.54 -15.24 2.51
C THR A 454 -16.02 -16.32 1.57
N SER A 455 -16.85 -16.86 0.66
CA SER A 455 -16.38 -17.77 -0.39
C SER A 455 -15.45 -17.09 -1.40
N GLU A 456 -15.74 -15.85 -1.82
CA GLU A 456 -14.88 -15.06 -2.71
C GLU A 456 -13.56 -14.67 -2.02
N ALA A 457 -13.59 -14.31 -0.74
CA ALA A 457 -12.40 -14.00 0.05
C ALA A 457 -11.51 -15.24 0.25
N THR A 458 -12.08 -16.37 0.70
CA THR A 458 -11.31 -17.62 0.85
C THR A 458 -10.78 -18.14 -0.49
N GLN A 459 -11.56 -18.08 -1.57
CA GLN A 459 -11.09 -18.43 -2.92
C GLN A 459 -9.96 -17.50 -3.40
N LYS A 460 -10.03 -16.20 -3.07
CA LYS A 460 -8.95 -15.25 -3.34
C LYS A 460 -7.70 -15.59 -2.53
N ASP A 461 -7.83 -15.87 -1.23
CA ASP A 461 -6.71 -16.25 -0.37
C ASP A 461 -6.05 -17.55 -0.86
N PHE A 462 -6.82 -18.56 -1.28
CA PHE A 462 -6.27 -19.76 -1.93
C PHE A 462 -5.58 -19.44 -3.26
N SER A 463 -6.11 -18.50 -4.06
CA SER A 463 -5.46 -18.05 -5.30
C SER A 463 -4.15 -17.30 -5.02
N ASP A 464 -4.12 -16.46 -4.01
CA ASP A 464 -2.95 -15.64 -3.65
C ASP A 464 -1.88 -16.49 -2.95
N GLN A 465 -2.25 -17.44 -2.08
CA GLN A 465 -1.35 -18.50 -1.59
C GLN A 465 -0.80 -19.34 -2.74
N GLY A 466 -1.64 -19.70 -3.71
CA GLY A 466 -1.22 -20.39 -4.93
C GLY A 466 -0.17 -19.59 -5.72
N LYS A 467 -0.37 -18.28 -5.89
CA LYS A 467 0.61 -17.38 -6.52
C LYS A 467 1.90 -17.31 -5.71
N LEU A 468 1.84 -17.11 -4.39
CA LEU A 468 3.01 -17.09 -3.49
C LEU A 468 3.85 -18.37 -3.60
N LEU A 469 3.22 -19.54 -3.73
CA LEU A 469 3.92 -20.81 -3.91
C LEU A 469 4.58 -20.98 -5.30
N HIS A 470 4.13 -20.23 -6.31
CA HIS A 470 4.72 -20.22 -7.66
C HIS A 470 5.66 -19.01 -7.88
N ASP A 471 5.61 -18.01 -7.01
CA ASP A 471 6.50 -16.86 -7.00
C ASP A 471 7.90 -17.29 -6.54
N LYS A 472 8.82 -17.30 -7.50
CA LYS A 472 10.21 -17.72 -7.28
C LYS A 472 10.96 -16.76 -6.34
N ASP A 473 10.59 -15.49 -6.31
CA ASP A 473 11.26 -14.50 -5.48
C ASP A 473 10.67 -14.47 -4.06
N PHE A 474 9.38 -14.77 -3.89
CA PHE A 474 8.81 -15.11 -2.58
C PHE A 474 9.46 -16.37 -2.00
N MET A 475 9.56 -17.45 -2.79
CA MET A 475 10.22 -18.69 -2.36
C MET A 475 11.69 -18.45 -1.97
N ARG A 476 12.44 -17.62 -2.71
CA ARG A 476 13.82 -17.23 -2.36
C ARG A 476 13.88 -16.40 -1.06
N SER A 477 12.98 -15.44 -0.90
CA SER A 477 13.00 -14.48 0.21
C SER A 477 12.48 -15.07 1.53
N ASN A 478 11.61 -16.08 1.46
CA ASN A 478 11.00 -16.71 2.63
C ASN A 478 11.70 -18.02 3.05
N CYS A 479 12.79 -18.41 2.36
CA CYS A 479 13.73 -19.43 2.82
C CYS A 479 14.59 -18.93 4.00
N ARG A 480 13.95 -18.54 5.12
CA ARG A 480 14.62 -18.30 6.41
C ARG A 480 15.16 -19.58 7.05
N ILE A 481 14.73 -20.75 6.57
CA ILE A 481 15.42 -22.02 6.80
C ILE A 481 16.48 -22.17 5.72
N VAL A 482 17.67 -21.60 5.97
CA VAL A 482 18.87 -21.96 5.22
C VAL A 482 19.22 -23.39 5.61
N THR A 483 18.87 -24.36 4.79
CA THR A 483 19.41 -25.72 4.91
C THR A 483 20.90 -25.65 4.57
N ALA A 484 21.75 -25.78 5.60
CA ALA A 484 23.19 -25.47 5.51
C ALA A 484 23.94 -26.29 4.44
N ASP A 485 23.37 -27.41 3.96
CA ASP A 485 23.98 -28.30 2.98
C ASP A 485 23.96 -27.77 1.53
N GLN A 486 23.10 -26.81 1.16
CA GLN A 486 22.98 -26.44 -0.26
C GLN A 486 24.18 -25.64 -0.81
N ASN A 487 24.81 -24.79 0.00
CA ASN A 487 25.96 -23.98 -0.44
C ASN A 487 27.27 -24.77 -0.59
N VAL A 488 27.34 -26.03 -0.14
CA VAL A 488 28.56 -26.88 -0.26
C VAL A 488 28.55 -27.73 -1.54
N LYS A 489 27.38 -27.98 -2.14
CA LYS A 489 27.25 -28.90 -3.29
C LYS A 489 27.57 -28.27 -4.66
N GLU A 490 27.57 -26.94 -4.85
CA GLU A 490 27.87 -26.34 -6.16
C GLU A 490 29.36 -26.28 -6.54
N GLU A 491 30.28 -26.05 -5.59
CA GLU A 491 31.72 -25.98 -5.93
C GLU A 491 32.40 -27.35 -6.13
N ARG A 492 31.84 -28.44 -5.60
CA ARG A 492 32.47 -29.79 -5.68
C ARG A 492 32.06 -30.63 -6.90
N ARG A 493 31.08 -30.20 -7.69
CA ARG A 493 30.47 -30.97 -8.81
C ARG A 493 31.34 -31.14 -10.08
N LYS A 494 32.68 -31.23 -9.97
CA LYS A 494 33.60 -31.32 -11.12
C LYS A 494 34.56 -32.52 -11.18
N LYS A 495 34.62 -33.44 -10.20
CA LYS A 495 35.67 -34.49 -10.26
C LYS A 495 35.44 -35.86 -9.60
N ASP A 496 34.23 -36.25 -9.22
CA ASP A 496 33.96 -37.62 -8.70
C ASP A 496 32.95 -38.40 -9.57
N PRO A 497 33.30 -39.59 -10.09
CA PRO A 497 32.38 -40.47 -10.81
C PRO A 497 31.27 -41.09 -9.95
N GLN A 498 31.35 -40.96 -8.62
CA GLN A 498 30.45 -41.62 -7.68
C GLN A 498 29.15 -40.85 -7.40
N ALA A 499 29.02 -39.62 -7.93
CA ALA A 499 27.82 -38.78 -7.76
C ALA A 499 26.52 -39.35 -8.37
N GLY A 500 26.61 -40.41 -9.19
CA GLY A 500 25.45 -41.07 -9.79
C GLY A 500 24.63 -41.93 -8.82
N GLU A 501 25.19 -42.37 -7.69
CA GLU A 501 24.44 -43.14 -6.68
C GLU A 501 23.56 -42.22 -5.81
N ASP A 502 24.07 -41.03 -5.43
CA ASP A 502 23.31 -40.01 -4.70
C ASP A 502 22.08 -39.53 -5.50
N GLU A 503 22.24 -39.16 -6.78
CA GLU A 503 21.11 -38.72 -7.61
C GLU A 503 20.07 -39.84 -7.83
N ARG A 504 20.49 -41.11 -7.77
CA ARG A 504 19.58 -42.25 -7.81
C ARG A 504 18.82 -42.42 -6.50
N MET A 505 19.49 -42.25 -5.36
CA MET A 505 18.86 -42.31 -4.03
C MET A 505 17.86 -41.17 -3.81
N ASP A 506 18.22 -39.94 -4.22
CA ASP A 506 17.31 -38.78 -4.18
C ASP A 506 16.06 -39.01 -5.06
N MET A 507 16.23 -39.64 -6.23
CA MET A 507 15.12 -40.00 -7.12
C MET A 507 14.22 -41.11 -6.55
N GLU A 508 14.81 -42.11 -5.88
CA GLU A 508 14.05 -43.14 -5.15
C GLU A 508 13.26 -42.54 -3.97
N PHE A 509 13.85 -41.61 -3.20
CA PHE A 509 13.14 -40.88 -2.13
C PHE A 509 12.01 -39.98 -2.66
N ALA A 510 12.20 -39.32 -3.81
CA ALA A 510 11.16 -38.53 -4.45
C ALA A 510 9.97 -39.41 -4.89
N ASN A 511 10.26 -40.54 -5.53
CA ASN A 511 9.25 -41.51 -5.96
C ASN A 511 8.48 -42.12 -4.78
N GLU A 512 9.18 -42.49 -3.69
CA GLU A 512 8.55 -43.02 -2.49
C GLU A 512 7.65 -41.99 -1.81
N ARG A 513 8.09 -40.73 -1.75
CA ARG A 513 7.26 -39.62 -1.22
C ARG A 513 6.01 -39.38 -2.08
N GLU A 514 6.10 -39.49 -3.40
CA GLU A 514 4.93 -39.40 -4.28
C GLU A 514 3.98 -40.60 -4.11
N ARG A 515 4.53 -41.81 -3.94
CA ARG A 515 3.76 -43.05 -3.66
C ARG A 515 2.95 -42.92 -2.38
N VAL A 516 3.57 -42.54 -1.26
CA VAL A 516 2.88 -42.32 0.03
C VAL A 516 1.80 -41.23 -0.10
N LYS A 517 2.05 -40.19 -0.89
CA LYS A 517 1.07 -39.11 -1.12
C LYS A 517 -0.15 -39.60 -1.92
N LYS A 518 0.04 -40.46 -2.92
CA LYS A 518 -1.06 -41.14 -3.63
C LYS A 518 -1.82 -42.11 -2.74
N GLU A 519 -1.12 -42.93 -1.94
CA GLU A 519 -1.76 -43.85 -1.00
C GLU A 519 -2.62 -43.11 0.05
N ALA A 520 -2.17 -41.96 0.55
CA ALA A 520 -2.94 -41.14 1.48
C ALA A 520 -4.24 -40.59 0.83
N VAL A 521 -4.15 -40.06 -0.39
CA VAL A 521 -5.30 -39.57 -1.15
C VAL A 521 -6.29 -40.71 -1.47
N ASP A 522 -5.81 -41.88 -1.88
CA ASP A 522 -6.64 -43.07 -2.09
C ASP A 522 -7.29 -43.58 -0.78
N ARG A 523 -6.66 -43.33 0.37
CA ARG A 523 -7.21 -43.69 1.70
C ARG A 523 -8.39 -42.81 2.09
N ASP A 524 -8.32 -41.51 1.78
CA ASP A 524 -9.40 -40.55 2.02
C ASP A 524 -10.52 -40.64 0.97
N LEU A 525 -10.18 -40.98 -0.28
CA LEU A 525 -11.15 -41.23 -1.34
C LEU A 525 -11.87 -42.58 -1.23
N ARG A 526 -11.38 -43.53 -0.41
CA ARG A 526 -12.13 -44.75 -0.09
C ARG A 526 -13.40 -44.40 0.69
N PRO A 527 -14.61 -44.63 0.15
CA PRO A 527 -15.83 -44.30 0.86
C PRO A 527 -15.93 -45.11 2.16
N ARG A 528 -16.40 -44.48 3.25
CA ARG A 528 -16.68 -45.11 4.56
C ARG A 528 -17.88 -46.10 4.53
N ALA A 529 -17.99 -46.91 3.48
CA ALA A 529 -19.13 -47.76 3.15
C ALA A 529 -19.31 -49.02 4.03
N LYS A 530 -18.55 -49.18 5.13
CA LYS A 530 -18.60 -50.37 6.00
C LYS A 530 -19.19 -50.17 7.40
N VAL A 531 -19.60 -48.96 7.79
CA VAL A 531 -20.22 -48.72 9.12
C VAL A 531 -21.77 -48.78 9.07
N ALA A 532 -22.39 -48.61 7.90
CA ALA A 532 -23.85 -48.51 7.76
C ALA A 532 -24.63 -49.84 7.70
N ARG A 533 -24.01 -51.01 7.93
CA ARG A 533 -24.69 -52.33 7.91
C ARG A 533 -24.95 -52.95 9.29
N GLY A 534 -24.63 -52.25 10.39
CA GLY A 534 -24.73 -52.79 11.75
C GLY A 534 -25.94 -52.35 12.59
N ARG A 535 -26.84 -51.49 12.09
CA ARG A 535 -27.86 -50.80 12.91
C ARG A 535 -29.31 -50.95 12.44
N ALA A 536 -29.63 -52.08 11.82
CA ALA A 536 -30.99 -52.47 11.43
C ALA A 536 -31.31 -53.90 11.92
N ARG A 537 -31.15 -54.11 13.24
CA ARG A 537 -31.63 -55.28 14.00
C ARG A 537 -31.56 -55.00 15.51
N ASN A 538 -32.58 -54.29 16.00
CA ASN A 538 -33.22 -54.38 17.31
C ASN A 538 -34.35 -53.35 17.34
#